data_AF-A0A355AJH4-F1
#
_entry.id   AF-A0A355AJH4-F1
#
_cell.length_a   1.000
_cell.length_b   1.000
_cell.length_c   1.000
_cell.angle_alpha   90.00
_cell.angle_beta   90.00
_cell.angle_gamma   90.00
#
_symmetry.space_group_name_H-M   'P 1'
#
loop_
_entity.id
_entity.type
_entity.pdbx_description
1 polymer ?
#
loop_
_entity_poly.entity_id
_entity_poly.type
_entity_poly.pdbx_seq_one_letter_code
_entity_poly.pdbx_strand_id
1 'polypeptide(L)'
;MARTTRRQFFQTSALVSGAFYIGGTKASGDVIGANERVRIAVIGLNGRGKAHLAGFGKLKNVEIASVVDPDENVLNRCLSKVQSKENGKNCRGHKDIRSVLEDKNIDAISIATPNHWHSLMTIWGAQAGKHVYVEKPMSHDITEGRVAVEAQKKYGVVVQHGTQRRSDAGIAALHEALKSGKLPRLKIAYGYCCKPRDGIGFKTPGDPPSNLDWNLWKGPAVIDQYHD
;
A
#
# COMPACT_ATOMS: atom_id res chain seq x y z
N MET A 1 -40.31 -45.51 -30.46
CA MET A 1 -39.21 -44.66 -29.94
C MET A 1 -39.79 -43.71 -28.91
N ALA A 2 -39.48 -43.90 -27.62
CA ALA A 2 -40.05 -43.10 -26.54
C ALA A 2 -39.44 -41.69 -26.55
N ARG A 3 -40.30 -40.65 -26.53
CA ARG A 3 -39.89 -39.24 -26.47
C ARG A 3 -39.45 -38.89 -25.05
N THR A 4 -38.16 -38.61 -24.88
CA THR A 4 -37.60 -38.04 -23.64
C THR A 4 -38.21 -36.67 -23.38
N THR A 5 -38.76 -36.46 -22.18
CA THR A 5 -39.36 -35.17 -21.81
C THR A 5 -38.32 -34.21 -21.21
N ARG A 6 -38.51 -32.90 -21.38
CA ARG A 6 -37.61 -31.85 -20.85
C ARG A 6 -37.32 -32.00 -19.34
N ARG A 7 -38.26 -32.56 -18.58
CA ARG A 7 -38.12 -32.80 -17.14
C ARG A 7 -37.16 -33.96 -16.80
N GLN A 8 -37.11 -34.98 -17.65
CA GLN A 8 -36.12 -36.06 -17.53
C GLN A 8 -34.72 -35.55 -17.87
N PHE A 9 -34.57 -34.66 -18.86
CA PHE A 9 -33.28 -34.05 -19.18
C PHE A 9 -32.67 -33.28 -17.98
N PHE A 10 -33.47 -32.47 -17.28
CA PHE A 10 -32.99 -31.75 -16.09
C PHE A 10 -32.65 -32.68 -14.91
N GLN A 11 -33.36 -33.81 -14.76
CA GLN A 11 -33.02 -34.80 -13.72
C GLN A 11 -31.76 -35.60 -14.06
N THR A 12 -31.45 -35.82 -15.34
CA THR A 12 -30.22 -36.50 -15.77
C THR A 12 -28.99 -35.57 -15.75
N SER A 13 -29.15 -34.26 -15.95
CA SER A 13 -28.03 -33.31 -15.89
C SER A 13 -27.49 -33.07 -14.46
N ALA A 14 -28.28 -33.31 -13.42
CA ALA A 14 -27.85 -33.13 -12.03
C ALA A 14 -26.93 -34.26 -11.51
N LEU A 15 -26.82 -35.39 -12.22
CA LEU A 15 -26.07 -36.57 -11.79
C LEU A 15 -24.69 -36.75 -12.48
N VAL A 16 -24.31 -35.86 -13.42
CA VAL A 16 -23.06 -36.02 -14.20
C VAL A 16 -21.97 -34.99 -13.84
N SER A 17 -22.26 -33.93 -13.08
CA SER A 17 -21.23 -32.97 -12.63
C SER A 17 -20.50 -33.38 -11.33
N GLY A 18 -20.71 -34.61 -10.85
CA GLY A 18 -20.21 -35.13 -9.56
C GLY A 18 -18.96 -36.01 -9.63
N ALA A 19 -18.07 -35.87 -10.62
CA ALA A 19 -16.85 -36.66 -10.69
C ALA A 19 -15.65 -35.90 -11.30
N PHE A 20 -15.27 -34.77 -10.69
CA PHE A 20 -13.85 -34.42 -10.63
C PHE A 20 -13.35 -34.75 -9.23
N TYR A 21 -12.92 -36.00 -9.04
CA TYR A 21 -11.98 -36.33 -7.99
C TYR A 21 -10.65 -35.63 -8.34
N ILE A 22 -10.53 -34.35 -8.00
CA ILE A 22 -9.21 -33.76 -7.79
C ILE A 22 -8.66 -34.46 -6.55
N GLY A 23 -7.89 -35.51 -6.78
CA GLY A 23 -7.09 -36.15 -5.76
C GLY A 23 -6.25 -35.06 -5.10
N GLY A 24 -6.61 -34.73 -3.86
CA GLY A 24 -5.89 -33.77 -3.05
C GLY A 24 -4.46 -34.27 -2.89
N THR A 25 -3.53 -33.66 -3.62
CA THR A 25 -2.14 -33.67 -3.20
C THR A 25 -2.12 -32.95 -1.87
N LYS A 26 -1.98 -33.70 -0.77
CA LYS A 26 -1.59 -33.15 0.52
C LYS A 26 -0.27 -32.42 0.31
N ALA A 27 -0.33 -31.13 0.00
CA ALA A 27 0.80 -30.24 0.08
C ALA A 27 1.14 -30.13 1.56
N SER A 28 2.08 -30.96 1.98
CA SER A 28 2.81 -30.83 3.22
C SER A 28 3.57 -29.51 3.18
N GLY A 29 3.10 -28.51 3.91
CA GLY A 29 3.73 -27.19 4.08
C GLY A 29 2.71 -26.07 3.94
N ASP A 30 2.80 -25.05 4.79
CA ASP A 30 2.02 -23.81 4.75
C ASP A 30 2.27 -23.03 3.45
N VAL A 31 1.84 -23.57 2.31
CA VAL A 31 1.83 -22.88 1.03
C VAL A 31 0.60 -21.98 1.07
N ILE A 32 0.80 -20.75 1.55
CA ILE A 32 -0.17 -19.67 1.42
C ILE A 32 -0.54 -19.59 -0.06
N GLY A 33 -1.79 -19.90 -0.39
CA GLY A 33 -2.26 -19.98 -1.77
C GLY A 33 -2.11 -18.63 -2.48
N ALA A 34 -2.03 -18.62 -3.81
CA ALA A 34 -1.96 -17.38 -4.57
C ALA A 34 -3.11 -16.41 -4.24
N ASN A 35 -4.30 -16.93 -3.89
CA ASN A 35 -5.48 -16.16 -3.48
C ASN A 35 -5.40 -15.59 -2.05
N GLU A 36 -4.43 -16.00 -1.23
CA GLU A 36 -4.22 -15.51 0.14
C GLU A 36 -3.07 -14.49 0.23
N ARG A 37 -2.42 -14.17 -0.91
CA ARG A 37 -1.30 -13.25 -0.98
C ARG A 37 -1.75 -11.87 -1.44
N VAL A 38 -1.45 -10.84 -0.64
CA VAL A 38 -1.68 -9.44 -1.01
C VAL A 38 -0.55 -8.96 -1.92
N ARG A 39 -0.90 -8.50 -3.12
CA ARG A 39 0.02 -7.90 -4.09
C ARG A 39 0.03 -6.38 -3.89
N ILE A 40 1.17 -5.87 -3.42
CA ILE A 40 1.32 -4.46 -3.07
C ILE A 40 2.26 -3.73 -4.02
N ALA A 41 1.94 -2.46 -4.30
CA ALA A 41 2.85 -1.52 -4.91
C ALA A 41 3.39 -0.51 -3.88
N VAL A 42 4.69 -0.25 -3.89
CA VAL A 42 5.32 0.74 -2.99
C VAL A 42 5.74 1.97 -3.79
N ILE A 43 5.28 3.15 -3.39
CA ILE A 43 5.44 4.41 -4.12
C ILE A 43 6.27 5.38 -3.30
N GLY A 44 7.35 5.89 -3.89
CA GLY A 44 8.41 6.62 -3.20
C GLY A 44 9.36 5.65 -2.50
N LEU A 45 10.60 5.55 -2.97
CA LEU A 45 11.52 4.45 -2.63
C LEU A 45 12.77 4.89 -1.85
N ASN A 46 12.85 6.16 -1.48
CA ASN A 46 13.84 6.69 -0.53
C ASN A 46 13.31 6.62 0.92
N GLY A 47 14.09 7.09 1.89
CA GLY A 47 13.66 7.27 3.29
C GLY A 47 12.73 6.18 3.84
N ARG A 48 11.45 6.54 4.05
CA ARG A 48 10.41 5.63 4.54
C ARG A 48 10.03 4.51 3.57
N GLY A 49 10.06 4.76 2.27
CA GLY A 49 9.89 3.73 1.24
C GLY A 49 10.83 2.55 1.43
N LYS A 50 12.10 2.79 1.75
CA LYS A 50 13.07 1.71 2.07
C LYS A 50 12.62 0.87 3.26
N ALA A 51 12.04 1.51 4.28
CA ALA A 51 11.49 0.81 5.44
C ALA A 51 10.23 0.00 5.08
N HIS A 52 9.37 0.52 4.18
CA HIS A 52 8.21 -0.20 3.67
C HIS A 52 8.64 -1.45 2.88
N LEU A 53 9.57 -1.30 1.93
CA LEU A 53 10.14 -2.43 1.18
C LEU A 53 10.76 -3.49 2.12
N ALA A 54 11.45 -3.06 3.17
CA ALA A 54 12.03 -3.97 4.15
C ALA A 54 10.96 -4.66 5.02
N GLY A 55 9.90 -3.95 5.40
CA GLY A 55 8.80 -4.48 6.20
C GLY A 55 7.94 -5.49 5.43
N PHE A 56 7.38 -5.08 4.29
CA PHE A 56 6.60 -5.95 3.42
C PHE A 56 7.43 -7.12 2.90
N GLY A 57 8.72 -6.88 2.62
CA GLY A 57 9.66 -7.89 2.18
C GLY A 57 9.87 -9.04 3.19
N LYS A 58 9.43 -8.91 4.44
CA LYS A 58 9.50 -9.97 5.47
C LYS A 58 8.21 -10.75 5.64
N LEU A 59 7.10 -10.29 5.06
CA LEU A 59 5.79 -10.92 5.23
C LEU A 59 5.62 -12.06 4.21
N LYS A 60 5.23 -13.24 4.68
CA LYS A 60 5.05 -14.44 3.84
C LYS A 60 3.83 -14.33 2.91
N ASN A 61 2.82 -13.59 3.33
CA ASN A 61 1.55 -13.39 2.63
C ASN A 61 1.50 -12.07 1.83
N VAL A 62 2.65 -11.46 1.54
CA VAL A 62 2.73 -10.24 0.73
C VAL A 62 3.73 -10.42 -0.39
N GLU A 63 3.37 -10.00 -1.60
CA GLU A 63 4.27 -9.83 -2.73
C GLU A 63 4.41 -8.35 -3.06
N ILE A 64 5.65 -7.87 -3.17
CA ILE A 64 5.93 -6.53 -3.68
C ILE A 64 5.90 -6.61 -5.21
N ALA A 65 4.71 -6.49 -5.78
CA ALA A 65 4.45 -6.67 -7.20
C ALA A 65 4.92 -5.47 -8.04
N SER A 66 4.99 -4.27 -7.45
CA SER A 66 5.46 -3.08 -8.15
C SER A 66 6.16 -2.09 -7.22
N VAL A 67 7.10 -1.33 -7.77
CA VAL A 67 7.74 -0.19 -7.12
C VAL A 67 7.68 1.03 -8.02
N VAL A 68 7.47 2.20 -7.44
CA VAL A 68 7.25 3.44 -8.19
C VAL A 68 8.13 4.57 -7.67
N ASP A 69 8.93 5.17 -8.55
CA ASP A 69 9.72 6.37 -8.25
C ASP A 69 10.01 7.16 -9.54
N PRO A 70 9.84 8.50 -9.56
CA PRO A 70 10.14 9.32 -10.73
C PRO A 70 11.65 9.49 -10.97
N ASP A 71 12.49 9.18 -9.98
CA ASP A 71 13.94 9.15 -10.12
C ASP A 71 14.39 7.76 -10.61
N GLU A 72 14.92 7.69 -11.82
CA GLU A 72 15.34 6.44 -12.46
C GLU A 72 16.48 5.73 -11.71
N ASN A 73 17.41 6.47 -11.11
CA ASN A 73 18.49 5.89 -10.32
C ASN A 73 17.96 5.26 -9.04
N VAL A 74 16.99 5.92 -8.40
CA VAL A 74 16.32 5.40 -7.20
C VAL A 74 15.48 4.18 -7.53
N LEU A 75 14.72 4.25 -8.62
CA LEU A 75 13.86 3.17 -9.12
C LEU A 75 14.67 1.91 -9.40
N ASN A 76 15.70 2.02 -10.26
CA ASN A 76 16.51 0.88 -10.68
C ASN A 76 17.20 0.21 -9.48
N ARG A 77 17.82 1.01 -8.60
CA ARG A 77 18.49 0.50 -7.39
C ARG A 77 17.53 -0.26 -6.47
N CYS A 78 16.36 0.30 -6.21
CA CYS A 78 15.39 -0.34 -5.32
C CYS A 78 14.71 -1.55 -5.97
N LEU A 79 14.43 -1.49 -7.27
CA LEU A 79 13.88 -2.60 -8.04
C LEU A 79 14.80 -3.82 -7.99
N SER A 80 16.10 -3.66 -8.30
CA SER A 80 17.06 -4.76 -8.25
C SER A 80 17.14 -5.40 -6.85
N LYS A 81 17.06 -4.58 -5.80
CA LYS A 81 17.07 -5.06 -4.41
C LYS A 81 15.79 -5.83 -4.02
N VAL A 82 14.65 -5.49 -4.62
CA VAL A 82 13.39 -6.19 -4.40
C VAL A 82 13.37 -7.50 -5.18
N GLN A 83 13.83 -7.49 -6.44
CA GLN A 83 13.90 -8.67 -7.31
C GLN A 83 14.89 -9.73 -6.82
N SER A 84 15.87 -9.36 -6.00
CA SER A 84 16.77 -10.32 -5.34
C SER A 84 16.10 -11.11 -4.20
N LYS A 85 14.80 -10.92 -3.94
CA LYS A 85 14.05 -11.62 -2.88
C LYS A 85 12.88 -12.40 -3.48
N GLU A 86 12.55 -13.54 -2.88
CA GLU A 86 11.47 -14.42 -3.37
C GLU A 86 10.12 -13.71 -3.51
N ASN A 87 9.73 -12.86 -2.54
CA ASN A 87 8.47 -12.12 -2.59
C ASN A 87 8.50 -10.84 -3.44
N GLY A 88 9.61 -10.57 -4.13
CA GLY A 88 9.78 -9.46 -5.06
C GLY A 88 10.32 -9.88 -6.42
N LYS A 89 10.49 -11.18 -6.67
CA LYS A 89 11.15 -11.72 -7.87
C LYS A 89 10.53 -11.23 -9.18
N ASN A 90 9.20 -11.08 -9.20
CA ASN A 90 8.42 -10.61 -10.35
C ASN A 90 8.05 -9.12 -10.26
N CYS A 91 8.70 -8.36 -9.37
CA CYS A 91 8.42 -6.95 -9.18
C CYS A 91 8.72 -6.15 -10.46
N ARG A 92 7.84 -5.20 -10.78
CA ARG A 92 7.99 -4.26 -11.90
C ARG A 92 8.26 -2.85 -11.39
N GLY A 93 9.18 -2.14 -12.05
CA GLY A 93 9.44 -0.73 -11.79
C GLY A 93 8.58 0.17 -12.67
N HIS A 94 8.07 1.26 -12.10
CA HIS A 94 7.31 2.28 -12.81
C HIS A 94 7.80 3.67 -12.42
N LYS A 95 7.82 4.62 -13.35
CA LYS A 95 8.09 6.03 -13.03
C LYS A 95 6.87 6.75 -12.47
N ASP A 96 5.68 6.30 -12.90
CA ASP A 96 4.40 6.93 -12.60
C ASP A 96 3.46 5.95 -11.88
N ILE A 97 2.70 6.44 -10.91
CA ILE A 97 1.71 5.65 -10.17
C ILE A 97 0.51 5.26 -11.06
N ARG A 98 0.20 6.02 -12.10
CA ARG A 98 -1.00 5.81 -12.92
C ARG A 98 -1.03 4.42 -13.57
N SER A 99 0.12 3.91 -14.04
CA SER A 99 0.22 2.55 -14.57
C SER A 99 -0.07 1.46 -13.52
N VAL A 100 0.27 1.71 -12.26
CA VAL A 100 -0.02 0.81 -11.14
C VAL A 100 -1.50 0.83 -10.78
N LEU A 101 -2.16 1.98 -10.88
CA LEU A 101 -3.60 2.10 -10.60
C LEU A 101 -4.45 1.35 -11.64
N GLU A 102 -3.98 1.27 -12.88
CA GLU A 102 -4.61 0.52 -13.97
C GLU A 102 -4.41 -1.00 -13.86
N ASP A 103 -3.39 -1.46 -13.12
CA ASP A 103 -3.12 -2.88 -12.95
C ASP A 103 -4.13 -3.53 -12.00
N LYS A 104 -5.00 -4.38 -12.56
CA LYS A 104 -6.01 -5.13 -11.80
C LYS A 104 -5.43 -6.16 -10.84
N ASN A 105 -4.16 -6.52 -10.99
CA ASN A 105 -3.46 -7.50 -10.16
C ASN A 105 -2.76 -6.85 -8.94
N ILE A 106 -2.92 -5.55 -8.73
CA ILE A 106 -2.45 -4.87 -7.52
C ILE A 106 -3.64 -4.72 -6.57
N ASP A 107 -3.50 -5.20 -5.34
CA ASP A 107 -4.55 -5.14 -4.32
C ASP A 107 -4.43 -3.86 -3.47
N ALA A 108 -3.20 -3.45 -3.20
CA ALA A 108 -2.90 -2.35 -2.31
C ALA A 108 -1.74 -1.47 -2.81
N ILE A 109 -1.76 -0.20 -2.41
CA ILE A 109 -0.67 0.74 -2.60
C ILE A 109 -0.13 1.23 -1.25
N SER A 110 1.19 1.41 -1.17
CA SER A 110 1.88 1.96 -0.01
C SER A 110 2.59 3.24 -0.40
N ILE A 111 2.09 4.38 0.11
CA ILE A 111 2.53 5.72 -0.24
C ILE A 111 3.56 6.20 0.78
N ALA A 112 4.78 6.45 0.34
CA ALA A 112 5.90 7.02 1.08
C ALA A 112 6.58 8.17 0.32
N THR A 113 5.78 8.89 -0.47
CA THR A 113 6.20 10.04 -1.28
C THR A 113 6.38 11.30 -0.42
N PRO A 114 6.76 12.44 -1.02
CA PRO A 114 6.56 13.74 -0.37
C PRO A 114 5.10 14.01 -0.01
N ASN A 115 4.89 14.85 1.01
CA ASN A 115 3.56 15.09 1.62
C ASN A 115 2.51 15.60 0.62
N HIS A 116 2.92 16.40 -0.36
CA HIS A 116 2.02 16.98 -1.38
C HIS A 116 1.35 15.93 -2.27
N TRP A 117 1.82 14.68 -2.27
CA TRP A 117 1.22 13.59 -3.01
C TRP A 117 0.23 12.73 -2.21
N HIS A 118 0.28 12.77 -0.87
CA HIS A 118 -0.40 11.79 -0.03
C HIS A 118 -1.91 11.77 -0.20
N SER A 119 -2.57 12.93 -0.13
CA SER A 119 -4.02 13.05 -0.29
C SER A 119 -4.45 12.57 -1.68
N LEU A 120 -3.80 13.10 -2.73
CA LEU A 120 -4.14 12.81 -4.12
C LEU A 120 -3.97 11.32 -4.44
N MET A 121 -2.83 10.73 -4.08
CA MET A 121 -2.57 9.30 -4.31
C MET A 121 -3.51 8.41 -3.50
N THR A 122 -3.92 8.82 -2.30
CA THR A 122 -4.94 8.09 -1.53
C THR A 122 -6.29 8.11 -2.26
N ILE A 123 -6.71 9.27 -2.74
CA ILE A 123 -7.97 9.43 -3.47
C ILE A 123 -7.95 8.60 -4.75
N TRP A 124 -6.87 8.68 -5.53
CA TRP A 124 -6.69 7.87 -6.73
C TRP A 124 -6.64 6.37 -6.45
N GLY A 125 -5.95 5.95 -5.39
CA GLY A 125 -5.93 4.57 -4.94
C GLY A 125 -7.33 4.06 -4.63
N ALA A 126 -8.11 4.83 -3.86
CA ALA A 126 -9.50 4.50 -3.55
C ALA A 126 -10.37 4.43 -4.81
N GLN A 127 -10.25 5.40 -5.72
CA GLN A 127 -10.96 5.42 -7.01
C GLN A 127 -10.65 4.19 -7.87
N ALA A 128 -9.41 3.72 -7.85
CA ALA A 128 -8.96 2.53 -8.54
C ALA A 128 -9.28 1.21 -7.79
N GLY A 129 -10.00 1.28 -6.68
CA GLY A 129 -10.37 0.11 -5.86
C GLY A 129 -9.20 -0.52 -5.11
N LYS A 130 -8.12 0.22 -4.88
CA LYS A 130 -6.92 -0.25 -4.18
C LYS A 130 -6.99 0.08 -2.70
N HIS A 131 -6.61 -0.86 -1.85
CA HIS A 131 -6.36 -0.54 -0.44
C HIS A 131 -5.14 0.38 -0.33
N VAL A 132 -5.13 1.28 0.66
CA VAL A 132 -4.09 2.31 0.77
C VAL A 132 -3.44 2.27 2.14
N TYR A 133 -2.13 2.13 2.17
CA TYR A 133 -1.31 2.58 3.30
C TYR A 133 -0.63 3.88 2.92
N VAL A 134 -0.64 4.88 3.78
CA VAL A 134 -0.11 6.22 3.47
C VAL A 134 0.61 6.83 4.67
N GLU A 135 1.84 7.27 4.47
CA GLU A 135 2.66 7.83 5.55
C GLU A 135 2.10 9.14 6.13
N LYS A 136 2.57 9.45 7.33
CA LYS A 136 2.27 10.71 8.01
C LYS A 136 3.20 11.84 7.52
N PRO A 137 2.72 13.10 7.45
CA PRO A 137 1.32 13.52 7.61
C PRO A 137 0.45 13.07 6.43
N MET A 138 -0.79 12.68 6.69
CA MET A 138 -1.73 12.20 5.67
C MET A 138 -2.03 13.22 4.55
N SER A 139 -2.10 14.50 4.91
CA SER A 139 -2.53 15.56 4.01
C SER A 139 -1.77 16.84 4.32
N HIS A 140 -1.73 17.75 3.35
CA HIS A 140 -1.17 19.08 3.56
C HIS A 140 -2.11 19.96 4.39
N ASP A 141 -3.42 19.84 4.13
CA ASP A 141 -4.46 20.56 4.85
C ASP A 141 -5.63 19.65 5.28
N ILE A 142 -6.58 20.24 6.01
CA ILE A 142 -7.77 19.54 6.54
C ILE A 142 -8.75 19.20 5.41
N THR A 143 -8.87 20.06 4.41
CA THR A 143 -9.83 19.91 3.30
C THR A 143 -9.47 18.69 2.46
N GLU A 144 -8.22 18.58 2.02
CA GLU A 144 -7.72 17.41 1.30
C GLU A 144 -7.92 16.12 2.10
N GLY A 145 -7.62 16.16 3.40
CA GLY A 145 -7.82 15.01 4.30
C GLY A 145 -9.28 14.59 4.37
N ARG A 146 -10.22 15.54 4.42
CA ARG A 146 -11.67 15.25 4.37
C ARG A 146 -12.07 14.62 3.03
N VAL A 147 -11.53 15.11 1.92
CA VAL A 147 -11.80 14.52 0.59
C VAL A 147 -11.29 13.08 0.52
N ALA A 148 -10.11 12.79 1.09
CA ALA A 148 -9.59 11.42 1.17
C ALA A 148 -10.50 10.49 2.01
N VAL A 149 -11.09 11.00 3.10
CA VAL A 149 -12.08 10.25 3.90
C VAL A 149 -13.37 10.00 3.11
N GLU A 150 -13.86 10.98 2.37
CA GLU A 150 -15.05 10.79 1.53
C GLU A 150 -14.78 9.82 0.37
N ALA A 151 -13.59 9.83 -0.22
CA ALA A 151 -13.18 8.83 -1.20
C ALA A 151 -13.15 7.42 -0.58
N GLN A 152 -12.57 7.27 0.62
CA GLN A 152 -12.57 6.00 1.34
C GLN A 152 -13.99 5.46 1.54
N LYS A 153 -14.92 6.30 2.04
CA LYS A 153 -16.32 5.92 2.24
C LYS A 153 -17.03 5.55 0.94
N LYS A 154 -16.79 6.32 -0.13
CA LYS A 154 -17.42 6.11 -1.44
C LYS A 154 -17.01 4.81 -2.10
N TYR A 155 -15.71 4.47 -2.03
CA TYR A 155 -15.16 3.32 -2.74
C TYR A 155 -15.01 2.06 -1.86
N GLY A 156 -15.20 2.19 -0.54
CA GLY A 156 -15.24 1.04 0.38
C GLY A 156 -13.88 0.36 0.60
N VAL A 157 -12.77 1.00 0.20
CA VAL A 157 -11.43 0.46 0.41
C VAL A 157 -10.95 0.68 1.84
N VAL A 158 -10.02 -0.16 2.31
CA VAL A 158 -9.26 0.10 3.53
C VAL A 158 -8.23 1.20 3.28
N VAL A 159 -8.21 2.22 4.13
CA VAL A 159 -7.17 3.25 4.18
C VAL A 159 -6.53 3.25 5.56
N GLN A 160 -5.24 2.97 5.62
CA GLN A 160 -4.43 3.00 6.83
C GLN A 160 -3.42 4.14 6.79
N HIS A 161 -3.61 5.12 7.67
CA HIS A 161 -2.65 6.19 7.89
C HIS A 161 -1.48 5.69 8.76
N GLY A 162 -0.25 6.05 8.37
CA GLY A 162 1.03 5.63 8.96
C GLY A 162 1.34 6.21 10.35
N THR A 163 0.32 6.42 11.19
CA THR A 163 0.51 6.69 12.62
C THR A 163 0.80 5.38 13.35
N GLN A 164 1.96 4.80 13.07
CA GLN A 164 2.35 3.42 13.43
C GLN A 164 2.16 3.10 14.93
N ARG A 165 2.33 4.08 15.82
CA ARG A 165 2.10 3.96 17.26
C ARG A 165 0.66 3.57 17.64
N ARG A 166 -0.33 3.80 16.77
CA ARG A 166 -1.71 3.35 16.99
C ARG A 166 -1.91 1.85 16.76
N SER A 167 -0.96 1.19 16.10
CA SER A 167 -0.93 -0.26 15.87
C SER A 167 0.07 -0.98 16.80
N ASP A 168 0.68 -0.25 17.74
CA ASP A 168 1.56 -0.82 18.76
C ASP A 168 0.71 -1.53 19.83
N ALA A 169 0.99 -2.81 20.06
CA ALA A 169 0.20 -3.64 20.98
C ALA A 169 0.26 -3.12 22.43
N GLY A 170 1.39 -2.54 22.85
CA GLY A 170 1.53 -1.96 24.18
C GLY A 170 0.68 -0.70 24.35
N ILE A 171 0.67 0.18 23.35
CA ILE A 171 -0.21 1.37 23.34
C ILE A 171 -1.68 0.97 23.25
N ALA A 172 -2.02 -0.02 22.42
CA ALA A 172 -3.38 -0.55 22.36
C ALA A 172 -3.84 -1.10 23.72
N ALA A 173 -3.00 -1.88 24.39
CA ALA A 173 -3.28 -2.40 25.74
C ALA A 173 -3.46 -1.27 26.77
N LEU A 174 -2.66 -0.20 26.68
CA LEU A 174 -2.82 0.98 27.54
C LEU A 174 -4.16 1.67 27.31
N HIS A 175 -4.58 1.84 26.05
CA HIS A 175 -5.91 2.38 25.74
C HIS A 175 -7.04 1.52 26.31
N GLU A 176 -6.94 0.19 26.23
CA GLU A 176 -7.95 -0.70 26.79
C GLU A 176 -7.95 -0.68 28.34
N ALA A 177 -6.78 -0.54 28.98
CA ALA A 177 -6.70 -0.34 30.43
C ALA A 177 -7.37 0.97 30.87
N LEU A 178 -7.23 2.05 30.09
CA LEU A 178 -7.91 3.33 30.34
C LEU A 178 -9.43 3.20 30.19
N LYS A 179 -9.91 2.57 29.11
CA LYS A 179 -11.36 2.40 28.86
C LYS A 179 -12.05 1.47 29.86
N SER A 180 -11.36 0.43 30.31
CA SER A 180 -11.91 -0.55 31.27
C SER A 180 -12.04 -0.01 32.69
N GLY A 181 -11.58 1.21 32.98
CA GLY A 181 -11.62 1.79 34.33
C GLY A 181 -10.60 1.18 35.28
N LYS A 182 -9.67 0.34 34.79
CA LYS A 182 -8.55 -0.22 35.59
C LYS A 182 -7.60 0.87 36.09
N LEU A 183 -7.55 2.01 35.39
CA LEU A 183 -6.78 3.18 35.77
C LEU A 183 -7.70 4.28 36.30
N PRO A 184 -7.29 5.04 37.34
CA PRO A 184 -8.05 6.19 37.82
C PRO A 184 -8.12 7.27 36.75
N ARG A 185 -9.03 8.25 36.93
CA ARG A 185 -9.16 9.39 36.01
C ARG A 185 -7.85 10.18 35.93
N LEU A 186 -7.11 9.99 34.84
CA LEU A 186 -5.90 10.74 34.55
C LEU A 186 -6.28 12.20 34.23
N LYS A 187 -5.59 13.15 34.88
CA LYS A 187 -5.88 14.60 34.73
C LYS A 187 -4.86 15.34 33.89
N ILE A 188 -3.67 14.77 33.71
CA ILE A 188 -2.52 15.43 33.09
C ILE A 188 -1.85 14.44 32.13
N ALA A 189 -1.49 14.92 30.94
CA ALA A 189 -0.65 14.19 29.98
C ALA A 189 0.54 15.07 29.61
N TYR A 190 1.75 14.52 29.72
CA TYR A 190 2.99 15.18 29.29
C TYR A 190 3.47 14.55 27.98
N GLY A 191 3.63 15.38 26.96
CA GLY A 191 4.25 15.00 25.69
C GLY A 191 5.54 15.76 25.50
N TYR A 192 6.67 15.05 25.36
CA TYR A 192 7.95 15.63 25.03
C TYR A 192 8.54 14.94 23.81
N CYS A 193 8.91 15.73 22.79
CA CYS A 193 9.57 15.22 21.59
C CYS A 193 10.76 16.11 21.25
N CYS A 194 11.92 15.77 21.79
CA CYS A 194 13.19 16.37 21.37
C CYS A 194 13.94 15.40 20.47
N LYS A 195 14.19 15.83 19.24
CA LYS A 195 14.94 15.09 18.22
C LYS A 195 15.93 16.05 17.59
N PRO A 196 17.10 16.28 18.21
CA PRO A 196 18.11 17.14 17.61
C PRO A 196 18.44 16.62 16.20
N ARG A 197 18.47 17.54 15.25
CA ARG A 197 18.82 17.28 13.86
C ARG A 197 19.67 18.42 13.36
N ASP A 198 20.66 18.08 12.55
CA ASP A 198 21.41 19.07 11.79
C ASP A 198 20.48 19.78 10.80
N GLY A 199 20.83 21.03 10.48
CA GLY A 199 20.14 21.76 9.42
C GLY A 199 20.32 21.05 8.08
N ILE A 200 19.32 21.15 7.21
CA ILE A 200 19.38 20.60 5.85
C ILE A 200 20.37 21.34 4.92
N GLY A 201 20.96 22.44 5.40
CA GLY A 201 21.83 23.32 4.63
C GLY A 201 21.06 24.25 3.69
N PHE A 202 21.82 25.03 2.90
CA PHE A 202 21.29 25.87 1.83
C PHE A 202 22.08 25.59 0.56
N LYS A 203 21.36 25.39 -0.55
CA LYS A 203 21.94 25.28 -1.90
C LYS A 203 21.23 26.25 -2.83
N THR A 204 21.99 26.83 -3.74
CA THR A 204 21.43 27.67 -4.81
C THR A 204 20.51 26.83 -5.68
N PRO A 205 19.32 27.34 -6.06
CA PRO A 205 18.45 26.63 -6.98
C PRO A 205 19.17 26.33 -8.31
N GLY A 206 18.81 25.22 -8.93
CA GLY A 206 19.42 24.76 -10.18
C GLY A 206 18.42 23.98 -11.03
N ASP A 207 18.94 23.31 -12.06
CA ASP A 207 18.12 22.43 -12.88
C ASP A 207 17.93 21.06 -12.20
N PRO A 208 16.74 20.44 -12.31
CA PRO A 208 16.56 19.06 -11.88
C PRO A 208 17.54 18.12 -12.58
N PRO A 209 18.07 17.10 -11.90
CA PRO A 209 18.97 16.15 -12.52
C PRO A 209 18.25 15.34 -13.61
N SER A 210 18.97 14.96 -14.67
CA SER A 210 18.38 14.32 -15.86
C SER A 210 17.69 12.98 -15.61
N ASN A 211 18.05 12.29 -14.53
CA ASN A 211 17.41 11.04 -14.11
C ASN A 211 16.09 11.23 -13.36
N LEU A 212 15.74 12.46 -12.98
CA LEU A 212 14.54 12.79 -12.24
C LEU A 212 13.47 13.36 -13.17
N ASP A 213 12.33 12.69 -13.27
CA ASP A 213 11.14 13.33 -13.82
C ASP A 213 10.62 14.37 -12.80
N TRP A 214 11.06 15.61 -12.98
CA TRP A 214 10.73 16.70 -12.06
C TRP A 214 9.25 17.00 -12.00
N ASN A 215 8.53 16.87 -13.13
CA ASN A 215 7.09 17.12 -13.18
C ASN A 215 6.32 16.07 -12.37
N LEU A 216 6.70 14.79 -12.48
CA LEU A 216 6.14 13.75 -11.63
C LEU A 216 6.57 13.89 -10.16
N TRP A 217 7.79 14.35 -9.90
CA TRP A 217 8.22 14.55 -8.51
C TRP A 217 7.43 15.67 -7.83
N LYS A 218 7.32 16.85 -8.46
CA LYS A 218 6.61 18.01 -7.90
C LYS A 218 5.11 17.77 -7.84
N GLY A 219 4.55 17.10 -8.85
CA GLY A 219 3.12 16.79 -8.88
C GLY A 219 2.24 18.02 -8.66
N PRO A 220 1.31 17.98 -7.70
CA PRO A 220 0.42 19.10 -7.41
C PRO A 220 1.10 20.27 -6.67
N ALA A 221 2.35 20.13 -6.24
CA ALA A 221 3.03 21.18 -5.50
C ALA A 221 3.37 22.38 -6.41
N VAL A 222 3.07 23.58 -5.91
CA VAL A 222 3.49 24.85 -6.53
C VAL A 222 4.94 25.11 -6.13
N ILE A 223 5.86 24.53 -6.88
CA ILE A 223 7.31 24.68 -6.72
C ILE A 223 7.88 25.13 -8.07
N ASP A 224 8.45 26.34 -8.07
CA ASP A 224 8.97 26.99 -9.28
C ASP A 224 10.42 26.62 -9.58
N GLN A 225 11.21 26.30 -8.55
CA GLN A 225 12.65 26.04 -8.67
C GLN A 225 13.02 24.72 -8.03
N TYR A 226 13.96 24.01 -8.64
CA TYR A 226 14.56 22.82 -8.05
C TYR A 226 15.65 23.21 -7.04
N HIS A 227 15.62 22.55 -5.89
CA HIS A 227 16.65 22.61 -4.86
C HIS A 227 17.08 21.18 -4.51
N ASP A 228 18.39 20.96 -4.50
CA ASP A 228 19.01 19.66 -4.18
C ASP A 228 19.15 19.37 -2.69
#